data_AF-A0A7D7VFB7-F1
#
_entry.id   AF-A0A7D7VFB7-F1
#
_cell.length_a   1.000
_cell.length_b   1.000
_cell.length_c   1.000
_cell.angle_alpha   90.00
_cell.angle_beta   90.00
_cell.angle_gamma   90.00
#
_symmetry.space_group_name_H-M   'P 1'
#
loop_
_entity.id
_entity.type
_entity.pdbx_description
1 polymer ?
#
loop_
_entity_poly.entity_id
_entity_poly.type
_entity_poly.pdbx_seq_one_letter_code
_entity_poly.pdbx_strand_id
1 'polypeptide(L)'
;MLKAVQILSGLLAAVLLGFAGLYILNPLGASSLNGLSPVDTHGVTNLRVLGAPIGALGLMAAIGAVKKDPVFLAPAALYFLFTILIRVFGLIADGAHSSTIRGLVLAAVLFIVAEIAVWVFRKEQKTKNDPVAA
;
A
#
# COMPACT_ATOMS: atom_id res chain seq x y z
N MET A 1 -5.62 21.97 1.26
CA MET A 1 -5.02 20.72 0.72
C MET A 1 -4.45 19.82 1.80
N LEU A 2 -3.66 20.33 2.75
CA LEU A 2 -2.99 19.49 3.77
C LEU A 2 -3.93 18.59 4.59
N LYS A 3 -5.09 19.11 5.05
CA LYS A 3 -6.09 18.31 5.78
C LYS A 3 -6.68 17.17 4.93
N ALA A 4 -6.97 17.44 3.65
CA ALA A 4 -7.51 16.43 2.73
C ALA A 4 -6.47 15.31 2.49
N VAL A 5 -5.20 15.68 2.29
CA VAL A 5 -4.11 14.71 2.14
C VAL A 5 -3.89 13.90 3.41
N GLN A 6 -3.97 14.52 4.58
CA GLN A 6 -3.90 13.81 5.85
C GLN A 6 -5.03 12.76 5.98
N ILE A 7 -6.26 13.10 5.58
CA ILE A 7 -7.38 12.15 5.54
C ILE A 7 -7.10 11.03 4.53
N LEU A 8 -6.62 11.35 3.33
CA LEU A 8 -6.25 10.35 2.31
C LEU A 8 -5.16 9.39 2.79
N SER A 9 -4.13 9.91 3.48
CA SER A 9 -3.08 9.07 4.09
C SER A 9 -3.64 8.18 5.21
N GLY A 10 -4.59 8.68 5.99
CA GLY A 10 -5.31 7.88 6.98
C GLY A 10 -6.14 6.77 6.35
N LEU A 11 -6.84 7.05 5.24
CA LEU A 11 -7.57 6.04 4.48
C LEU A 11 -6.62 5.01 3.84
N LEU A 12 -5.48 5.44 3.30
CA LEU A 12 -4.44 4.55 2.80
C LEU A 12 -3.96 3.58 3.90
N ALA A 13 -3.70 4.12 5.09
CA ALA A 13 -3.32 3.31 6.25
C ALA A 13 -4.42 2.31 6.63
N ALA A 14 -5.68 2.74 6.66
CA ALA A 14 -6.82 1.87 6.97
C ALA A 14 -6.97 0.74 5.94
N VAL A 15 -6.81 1.02 4.65
CA VAL A 15 -6.84 0.00 3.59
C VAL A 15 -5.71 -1.01 3.78
N LEU A 16 -4.47 -0.54 3.99
CA LEU A 16 -3.31 -1.42 4.22
C LEU A 16 -3.49 -2.30 5.47
N LEU A 17 -3.94 -1.72 6.58
CA LEU A 17 -4.21 -2.47 7.81
C LEU A 17 -5.37 -3.45 7.63
N GLY A 18 -6.39 -3.10 6.85
CA GLY A 18 -7.47 -4.00 6.47
C GLY A 18 -6.97 -5.21 5.68
N PHE A 19 -6.14 -4.99 4.66
CA PHE A 19 -5.49 -6.08 3.91
C PHE A 19 -4.61 -6.94 4.81
N ALA A 20 -3.78 -6.34 5.65
CA ALA A 20 -2.95 -7.06 6.61
C ALA A 20 -3.81 -7.93 7.54
N GLY A 21 -4.90 -7.37 8.07
CA GLY A 21 -5.88 -8.08 8.89
C GLY A 21 -6.50 -9.26 8.17
N LEU A 22 -6.86 -9.11 6.89
CA LEU A 22 -7.37 -10.23 6.08
C LEU A 22 -6.36 -11.38 5.99
N TYR A 23 -5.09 -11.11 5.66
CA TYR A 23 -4.07 -12.15 5.58
C TYR A 23 -3.74 -12.79 6.92
N ILE A 24 -3.75 -12.03 8.01
CA ILE A 24 -3.39 -12.52 9.35
C ILE A 24 -4.55 -13.31 9.99
N LEU A 25 -5.75 -12.75 9.96
CA LEU A 25 -6.93 -13.29 10.67
C LEU A 25 -7.72 -14.29 9.83
N ASN A 26 -7.76 -14.12 8.50
CA ASN A 26 -8.45 -15.01 7.58
C ASN A 26 -7.58 -15.36 6.34
N PRO A 27 -6.42 -16.04 6.54
CA PRO A 27 -5.48 -16.35 5.46
C PRO A 27 -6.10 -17.17 4.32
N LEU A 28 -7.04 -18.08 4.62
CA LEU A 28 -7.71 -18.90 3.60
C LEU A 28 -8.70 -18.08 2.75
N GLY A 29 -9.43 -17.16 3.37
CA GLY A 29 -10.24 -16.20 2.64
C GLY A 29 -9.39 -15.30 1.75
N ALA A 30 -8.27 -14.79 2.27
CA ALA A 30 -7.35 -13.97 1.49
C ALA A 30 -6.70 -14.75 0.33
N SER A 31 -6.34 -16.02 0.53
CA SER A 31 -5.68 -16.84 -0.48
C SER A 31 -6.65 -17.22 -1.62
N SER A 32 -7.88 -17.63 -1.28
CA SER A 32 -8.91 -17.99 -2.27
C SER A 32 -9.27 -16.84 -3.20
N LEU A 33 -9.34 -15.60 -2.69
CA LEU A 33 -9.56 -14.39 -3.50
C LEU A 33 -8.45 -14.13 -4.53
N ASN A 34 -7.26 -14.68 -4.29
CA ASN A 34 -6.08 -14.50 -5.12
C ASN A 34 -5.69 -15.77 -5.90
N GLY A 35 -6.50 -16.83 -5.87
CA GLY A 35 -6.20 -18.11 -6.53
C GLY A 35 -5.04 -18.88 -5.89
N LEU A 36 -4.72 -18.58 -4.63
CA LEU A 36 -3.68 -19.26 -3.86
C LEU A 36 -4.29 -20.36 -2.99
N SER A 37 -3.76 -21.58 -3.09
CA SER A 37 -4.14 -22.70 -2.22
C SER A 37 -2.94 -23.17 -1.41
N PRO A 38 -2.92 -23.00 -0.08
CA PRO A 38 -1.85 -23.56 0.74
C PRO A 38 -1.94 -25.09 0.74
N VAL A 39 -0.78 -25.75 0.66
CA VAL A 39 -0.69 -27.23 0.62
C VAL A 39 -0.81 -27.82 2.03
N ASP A 40 -0.31 -27.11 3.04
CA ASP A 40 -0.27 -27.56 4.43
C ASP A 40 -0.46 -26.40 5.42
N THR A 41 -0.39 -26.70 6.72
CA THR A 41 -0.49 -25.71 7.80
C THR A 41 0.65 -24.69 7.77
N HIS A 42 1.82 -25.07 7.26
CA HIS A 42 2.93 -24.15 7.10
C HIS A 42 2.66 -23.12 5.97
N GLY A 43 2.01 -23.53 4.89
CA GLY A 43 1.50 -22.67 3.83
C GLY A 43 0.51 -21.63 4.35
N VAL A 44 -0.36 -22.02 5.29
CA VAL A 44 -1.27 -21.07 5.98
C VAL A 44 -0.47 -20.04 6.79
N THR A 45 0.59 -20.46 7.49
CA THR A 45 1.48 -19.54 8.20
C THR A 45 2.17 -18.58 7.24
N ASN A 46 2.67 -19.05 6.10
CA ASN A 46 3.29 -18.19 5.08
C ASN A 46 2.30 -17.14 4.56
N LEU A 47 1.03 -17.49 4.36
CA LEU A 47 -0.01 -16.52 3.99
C LEU A 47 -0.20 -15.44 5.08
N ARG A 48 -0.16 -15.80 6.36
CA ARG A 48 -0.19 -14.80 7.45
C ARG A 48 1.02 -13.87 7.42
N VAL A 49 2.20 -14.44 7.14
CA VAL A 49 3.46 -13.68 7.04
C VAL A 49 3.39 -12.67 5.90
N LEU A 50 2.68 -12.94 4.79
CA LEU A 50 2.46 -11.94 3.73
C LEU A 50 1.70 -10.70 4.23
N GLY A 51 0.84 -10.84 5.24
CA GLY A 51 0.12 -9.73 5.85
C GLY A 51 1.00 -8.82 6.71
N ALA A 52 2.08 -9.35 7.29
CA ALA A 52 2.96 -8.60 8.18
C ALA A 52 3.63 -7.36 7.53
N PRO A 53 4.28 -7.45 6.34
CA PRO A 53 4.85 -6.28 5.70
C PRO A 53 3.78 -5.27 5.28
N ILE A 54 2.59 -5.72 4.85
CA ILE A 54 1.46 -4.83 4.53
C ILE A 54 1.00 -4.08 5.79
N GLY A 55 0.95 -4.78 6.93
CA GLY A 55 0.62 -4.18 8.22
C GLY A 55 1.64 -3.14 8.66
N ALA A 56 2.93 -3.43 8.48
CA ALA A 56 4.02 -2.48 8.75
C ALA A 56 3.88 -1.21 7.88
N LEU A 57 3.60 -1.37 6.57
CA LEU A 57 3.33 -0.24 5.68
C LEU A 57 2.09 0.56 6.12
N GLY A 58 1.04 -0.13 6.56
CA GLY A 58 -0.16 0.51 7.10
C GLY A 58 0.11 1.35 8.36
N LEU A 59 0.91 0.82 9.29
CA LEU A 59 1.34 1.56 10.48
C LEU A 59 2.22 2.77 10.11
N MET A 60 3.18 2.59 9.19
CA MET A 60 4.00 3.70 8.71
C MET A 60 3.12 4.77 8.05
N ALA A 61 2.18 4.40 7.20
CA ALA A 61 1.24 5.35 6.59
C ALA A 61 0.40 6.09 7.64
N ALA A 62 -0.05 5.41 8.70
CA ALA A 62 -0.77 6.05 9.81
C ALA A 62 0.12 7.08 10.54
N ILE A 63 1.37 6.71 10.84
CA ILE A 63 2.35 7.63 11.45
C ILE A 63 2.59 8.83 10.53
N GLY A 64 2.78 8.59 9.23
CA GLY A 64 2.96 9.62 8.22
C GLY A 64 1.76 10.56 8.11
N ALA A 65 0.54 10.06 8.24
CA ALA A 65 -0.67 10.87 8.27
C ALA A 65 -0.71 11.81 9.50
N VAL A 66 -0.35 11.31 10.69
CA VAL A 66 -0.34 12.11 11.92
C VAL A 66 0.81 13.11 11.94
N LYS A 67 2.03 12.66 11.62
CA LYS A 67 3.25 13.48 11.63
C LYS A 67 3.38 14.39 10.41
N LYS A 68 2.58 14.15 9.36
CA LYS A 68 2.65 14.84 8.06
C LYS A 68 4.05 14.76 7.45
N ASP A 69 4.66 13.58 7.60
CA ASP A 69 6.04 13.33 7.21
C ASP A 69 6.07 12.34 6.05
N PRO A 70 6.56 12.76 4.86
CA PRO A 70 6.56 11.94 3.66
C PRO A 70 7.48 10.72 3.78
N VAL A 71 8.47 10.72 4.69
CA VAL A 71 9.39 9.60 4.89
C VAL A 71 8.63 8.32 5.27
N PHE A 72 7.55 8.45 6.02
CA PHE A 72 6.74 7.31 6.45
C PHE A 72 5.75 6.81 5.38
N LEU A 73 5.49 7.59 4.32
CA LEU A 73 4.61 7.19 3.20
C LEU A 73 5.38 6.67 2.00
N ALA A 74 6.65 7.07 1.83
CA ALA A 74 7.48 6.66 0.71
C ALA A 74 7.62 5.12 0.55
N PRO A 75 7.74 4.31 1.62
CA PRO A 75 7.78 2.86 1.48
C PRO A 75 6.50 2.26 0.89
N ALA A 76 5.33 2.84 1.21
CA ALA A 76 4.06 2.39 0.65
C ALA A 76 3.99 2.69 -0.86
N ALA A 77 4.43 3.89 -1.28
CA ALA A 77 4.51 4.24 -2.70
C ALA A 77 5.44 3.28 -3.46
N LEU A 78 6.63 3.00 -2.90
CA LEU A 78 7.58 2.07 -3.50
C LEU A 78 7.01 0.65 -3.61
N TYR A 79 6.33 0.17 -2.56
CA TYR A 79 5.66 -1.13 -2.56
C TYR A 79 4.61 -1.23 -3.68
N PHE A 80 3.77 -0.21 -3.86
CA PHE A 80 2.77 -0.22 -4.93
C PHE A 80 3.40 -0.11 -6.32
N LEU A 81 4.49 0.66 -6.48
CA LEU A 81 5.24 0.70 -7.73
C LEU A 81 5.74 -0.70 -8.13
N PHE A 82 6.41 -1.40 -7.23
CA PHE A 82 6.85 -2.77 -7.50
C PHE A 82 5.69 -3.73 -7.75
N THR A 83 4.58 -3.56 -7.02
CA THR A 83 3.36 -4.35 -7.25
C THR A 83 2.82 -4.13 -8.66
N ILE A 84 2.77 -2.89 -9.14
CA ILE A 84 2.37 -2.54 -10.51
C ILE A 84 3.31 -3.23 -11.51
N LEU A 85 4.62 -3.10 -11.33
CA LEU A 85 5.61 -3.70 -12.25
C LEU A 85 5.46 -5.23 -12.33
N ILE A 86 5.33 -5.91 -11.18
CA ILE A 86 5.11 -7.36 -11.13
C ILE A 86 3.80 -7.75 -11.84
N ARG A 87 2.73 -6.98 -11.64
CA ARG A 87 1.43 -7.26 -12.28
C ARG A 87 1.46 -7.01 -13.78
N VAL A 88 2.14 -5.95 -14.25
CA VAL A 88 2.36 -5.70 -15.68
C VAL A 88 3.18 -6.84 -16.30
N PHE A 89 4.25 -7.27 -15.64
CA PHE A 89 5.01 -8.43 -16.08
C PHE A 89 4.13 -9.68 -16.17
N GLY A 90 3.32 -9.97 -15.13
CA GLY A 90 2.39 -11.10 -15.14
C GLY A 90 1.33 -11.01 -16.24
N LEU A 91 0.86 -9.82 -16.62
CA LEU A 91 -0.04 -9.67 -17.78
C LEU A 91 0.64 -10.07 -19.10
N ILE A 92 1.94 -9.80 -19.24
CA ILE A 92 2.72 -10.11 -20.45
C ILE A 92 3.10 -11.60 -20.47
N ALA A 93 3.55 -12.14 -19.33
CA ALA A 93 4.09 -13.49 -19.23
C ALA A 93 3.02 -14.58 -19.03
N ASP A 94 2.07 -14.33 -18.14
CA ASP A 94 1.08 -15.32 -17.69
C ASP A 94 -0.32 -15.08 -18.31
N GLY A 95 -0.52 -13.94 -18.96
CA GLY A 95 -1.76 -13.55 -19.62
C GLY A 95 -2.73 -12.75 -18.76
N ALA A 96 -3.82 -12.31 -19.39
CA ALA A 96 -4.77 -11.34 -18.83
C ALA A 96 -5.81 -11.98 -17.88
N HIS A 97 -5.36 -12.55 -16.77
CA HIS A 97 -6.27 -13.04 -15.72
C HIS A 97 -7.01 -11.89 -15.02
N SER A 98 -8.30 -12.07 -14.76
CA SER A 98 -9.14 -11.02 -14.15
C SER A 98 -8.68 -10.60 -12.75
N SER A 99 -8.01 -11.49 -12.00
CA SER A 99 -7.40 -11.19 -10.70
C SER A 99 -6.17 -10.29 -10.84
N THR A 100 -5.34 -10.50 -11.88
CA THR A 100 -4.17 -9.67 -12.18
C THR A 100 -4.57 -8.24 -12.54
N ILE A 101 -5.61 -8.07 -13.39
CA ILE A 101 -6.13 -6.75 -13.77
C ILE A 101 -6.70 -6.01 -12.55
N ARG A 102 -7.52 -6.69 -11.72
CA ARG A 102 -8.06 -6.10 -10.49
C ARG A 102 -6.95 -5.65 -9.54
N GLY A 103 -5.95 -6.50 -9.32
CA GLY A 103 -4.79 -6.17 -8.50
C GLY A 103 -3.98 -5.00 -9.05
N LEU A 104 -3.80 -4.93 -10.37
CA LEU A 104 -3.10 -3.83 -11.04
C LEU A 104 -3.81 -2.49 -10.86
N VAL A 105 -5.14 -2.45 -11.11
CA VAL A 105 -5.94 -1.23 -10.95
C VAL A 105 -5.89 -0.74 -9.51
N LEU A 106 -6.06 -1.64 -8.53
CA LEU A 106 -5.99 -1.29 -7.13
C LEU A 106 -4.60 -0.75 -6.76
N ALA A 107 -3.52 -1.41 -7.19
CA ALA A 107 -2.16 -0.96 -6.93
C ALA A 107 -1.88 0.41 -7.56
N ALA A 108 -2.38 0.67 -8.78
CA ALA A 108 -2.24 1.97 -9.44
C ALA A 108 -2.97 3.09 -8.67
N VAL A 109 -4.20 2.85 -8.21
CA VAL A 109 -4.94 3.83 -7.40
C VAL A 109 -4.20 4.13 -6.10
N LEU A 110 -3.76 3.09 -5.38
CA LEU A 110 -3.06 3.26 -4.10
C LEU A 110 -1.69 3.92 -4.28
N PHE A 111 -0.99 3.63 -5.37
CA PHE A 111 0.25 4.31 -5.75
C PHE A 111 0.03 5.80 -5.97
N ILE A 112 -0.97 6.19 -6.75
CA ILE A 112 -1.29 7.60 -7.02
C ILE A 112 -1.64 8.33 -5.72
N VAL A 113 -2.44 7.71 -4.84
CA VAL A 113 -2.78 8.29 -3.53
C VAL A 113 -1.52 8.49 -2.68
N ALA A 114 -0.64 7.49 -2.62
CA ALA A 114 0.61 7.57 -1.87
C ALA A 114 1.55 8.66 -2.43
N GLU A 115 1.71 8.75 -3.74
CA GLU A 115 2.55 9.77 -4.40
C GLU A 115 2.02 11.20 -4.20
N ILE A 116 0.70 11.41 -4.34
CA ILE A 116 0.08 12.70 -4.04
C ILE A 116 0.36 13.10 -2.59
N ALA A 117 0.23 12.16 -1.65
CA ALA A 117 0.47 12.43 -0.25
C ALA A 117 1.93 12.76 0.06
N VAL A 118 2.87 11.98 -0.50
CA VAL A 118 4.31 12.25 -0.42
C VAL A 118 4.65 13.62 -0.99
N TRP A 119 4.14 13.95 -2.17
CA TRP A 119 4.40 15.23 -2.84
C TRP A 119 3.89 16.42 -2.02
N VAL A 120 2.65 16.37 -1.51
CA VAL A 120 2.09 17.46 -0.71
C VAL A 120 2.83 17.63 0.61
N PHE A 121 3.15 16.55 1.33
CA PHE A 121 3.89 16.65 2.59
C PHE A 121 5.32 17.15 2.38
N ARG A 122 6.00 16.74 1.31
CA ARG A 122 7.32 17.30 0.94
C ARG A 122 7.25 18.80 0.67
N LYS A 123 6.22 19.26 -0.05
CA LYS A 123 6.03 20.69 -0.33
C LYS A 123 5.83 21.48 0.96
N GLU A 124 4.97 20.98 1.86
CA GLU A 124 4.70 21.61 3.16
C GLU A 124 5.97 21.71 4.02
N GLN A 125 6.79 20.65 4.08
CA GLN A 125 8.04 20.66 4.83
C GLN A 125 9.04 21.68 4.27
N LYS A 126 9.15 21.81 2.95
CA LYS A 126 10.00 22.83 2.31
C LYS A 126 9.55 24.24 2.66
N THR A 127 8.25 24.53 2.59
CA THR A 127 7.71 25.86 2.95
C THR A 127 7.99 26.22 4.41
N LYS A 128 7.99 25.25 5.32
CA LYS A 128 8.35 25.49 6.73
C LYS A 128 9.84 25.75 6.96
N ASN A 129 10.70 25.12 6.16
CA ASN A 129 12.16 25.24 6.31
C ASN A 129 12.73 26.49 5.63
N ASP A 130 12.04 27.04 4.62
CA ASP A 130 12.45 28.25 3.89
C ASP A 130 11.35 29.35 3.95
N PRO A 131 11.14 30.01 5.12
CA PRO A 131 10.07 31.00 5.28
C PRO A 131 10.29 32.31 4.50
N VAL A 132 11.48 32.54 3.93
CA VAL A 132 11.86 33.79 3.24
C VAL A 132 11.44 33.80 1.75
N ALA A 133 11.03 32.65 1.20
CA ALA A 133 10.62 32.51 -0.20
C ALA A 133 9.09 32.43 -0.40
N ALA A 134 8.31 32.65 0.66
CA ALA A 134 6.85 32.52 0.68
C ALA A 134 6.13 33.87 0.74
#